data_AF-A0A3M3QQT9-F1
#
_entry.id   AF-A0A3M3QQT9-F1
#
_cell.length_a   1.000
_cell.length_b   1.000
_cell.length_c   1.000
_cell.angle_alpha   90.00
_cell.angle_beta   90.00
_cell.angle_gamma   90.00
#
_symmetry.space_group_name_H-M   'P 1'
#
loop_
_entity.id
_entity.type
_entity.pdbx_description
1 polymer ?
#
loop_
_entity_poly.entity_id
_entity_poly.type
_entity_poly.pdbx_seq_one_letter_code
_entity_poly.pdbx_strand_id
1 'polypeptide(L)'
;MRDAVGIPVTVKHRIGINGRDSYAELCDFVGKVQEAGCQSFTVHARIAILEGLSPKENRDIPPLRYDVVAQLKTDFPELEIVLNGGIKTLEQCSEHLQTFDGVMLGREAYHNPYLLAHVDQQLFGSTAPVISRYDALESMRPY
;
A
#
# COMPACT_ATOMS: atom_id res chain seq x y z
N MET A 1 -1.70 -4.90 -21.98
CA MET A 1 -2.75 -4.55 -21.00
C MET A 1 -3.08 -3.07 -21.04
N ARG A 2 -2.09 -2.16 -20.95
CA ARG A 2 -2.32 -0.71 -21.07
C ARG A 2 -3.04 -0.32 -22.38
N ASP A 3 -2.58 -0.83 -23.52
CA ASP A 3 -3.16 -0.48 -24.83
C ASP A 3 -4.62 -0.95 -25.03
N ALA A 4 -5.13 -1.79 -24.13
CA ALA A 4 -6.49 -2.30 -24.19
C ALA A 4 -7.51 -1.43 -23.43
N VAL A 5 -7.06 -0.46 -22.63
CA VAL A 5 -7.94 0.33 -21.73
C VAL A 5 -7.55 1.80 -21.69
N GLY A 6 -8.54 2.69 -21.50
CA GLY A 6 -8.32 4.13 -21.35
C GLY A 6 -8.06 4.60 -19.91
N ILE A 7 -8.17 3.71 -18.93
CA ILE A 7 -7.96 4.00 -17.50
C ILE A 7 -6.52 3.65 -17.08
N PRO A 8 -6.01 4.24 -15.98
CA PRO A 8 -4.70 3.89 -15.45
C PRO A 8 -4.58 2.39 -15.12
N VAL A 9 -3.49 1.77 -15.55
CA VAL A 9 -3.07 0.43 -15.12
C VAL A 9 -1.97 0.59 -14.08
N THR A 10 -2.19 0.07 -12.88
CA THR A 10 -1.25 0.16 -11.75
C THR A 10 -0.78 -1.23 -11.33
N VAL A 11 0.33 -1.31 -10.59
CA VAL A 11 0.88 -2.58 -10.11
C VAL A 11 0.98 -2.61 -8.59
N LYS A 12 0.50 -3.70 -7.99
CA LYS A 12 0.74 -4.00 -6.57
C LYS A 12 1.66 -5.21 -6.45
N HIS A 13 2.81 -5.05 -5.79
CA HIS A 13 3.79 -6.12 -5.65
C HIS A 13 4.42 -6.17 -4.26
N ARG A 14 5.32 -7.13 -4.07
CA ARG A 14 6.22 -7.25 -2.91
C ARG A 14 7.63 -6.85 -3.32
N ILE A 15 8.48 -6.53 -2.35
CA ILE A 15 9.89 -6.13 -2.59
C ILE A 15 10.80 -7.28 -3.07
N GLY A 16 10.26 -8.46 -3.34
CA GLY A 16 11.02 -9.62 -3.79
C GLY A 16 10.34 -10.93 -3.41
N ILE A 17 10.99 -12.03 -3.79
CA ILE A 17 10.64 -13.39 -3.36
C ILE A 17 11.88 -14.10 -2.78
N ASN A 18 11.69 -15.20 -2.05
CA ASN A 18 12.83 -15.96 -1.51
C ASN A 18 13.84 -16.33 -2.61
N GLY A 19 15.10 -15.92 -2.42
CA GLY A 19 16.19 -16.13 -3.39
C GLY A 19 16.25 -15.11 -4.54
N ARG A 20 15.32 -14.15 -4.60
CA ARG A 20 15.29 -13.00 -5.53
C ARG A 20 14.72 -11.77 -4.84
N ASP A 21 15.44 -11.26 -3.86
CA ASP A 21 15.04 -10.12 -3.04
C ASP A 21 16.13 -9.06 -2.88
N SER A 22 17.10 -9.04 -3.80
CA SER A 22 18.08 -7.97 -3.87
C SER A 22 17.43 -6.67 -4.36
N TYR A 23 17.99 -5.53 -3.95
CA TYR A 23 17.51 -4.23 -4.40
C TYR A 23 17.63 -4.04 -5.92
N ALA A 24 18.70 -4.56 -6.53
CA ALA A 24 18.88 -4.51 -7.98
C ALA A 24 17.76 -5.24 -8.72
N GLU A 25 17.35 -6.42 -8.27
CA GLU A 25 16.22 -7.16 -8.86
C GLU A 25 14.90 -6.41 -8.72
N LEU A 26 14.70 -5.70 -7.60
CA LEU A 26 13.53 -4.85 -7.40
C LEU A 26 13.52 -3.69 -8.40
N CYS A 27 14.63 -2.98 -8.56
CA CYS A 27 14.76 -1.89 -9.54
C CYS A 27 14.57 -2.39 -10.98
N ASP A 28 15.17 -3.52 -11.34
CA ASP A 28 15.00 -4.14 -12.65
C ASP A 28 13.54 -4.48 -12.95
N PHE A 29 12.81 -4.98 -11.95
CA PHE A 29 11.38 -5.26 -12.06
C PHE A 29 10.58 -3.98 -12.27
N VAL A 30 10.80 -2.96 -11.44
CA VAL A 30 10.07 -1.69 -11.50
C VAL A 30 10.34 -0.98 -12.83
N GLY A 31 11.61 -0.91 -13.26
CA GLY A 31 12.00 -0.30 -14.54
C GLY A 31 11.33 -0.95 -15.74
N LYS A 32 11.30 -2.29 -15.82
CA LYS A 32 10.60 -3.00 -16.92
C LYS A 32 9.11 -2.72 -16.95
N VAL A 33 8.48 -2.63 -15.77
CA VAL A 33 7.04 -2.37 -15.64
C VAL A 33 6.72 -0.89 -15.96
N GLN A 34 7.62 0.03 -15.60
CA GLN A 34 7.56 1.44 -15.98
C GLN A 34 7.71 1.63 -17.49
N GLU A 35 8.66 0.96 -18.13
CA GLU A 35 8.85 0.98 -19.59
C GLU A 35 7.60 0.50 -20.33
N ALA A 36 6.87 -0.46 -19.75
CA ALA A 36 5.56 -0.90 -20.24
C ALA A 36 4.42 0.14 -20.01
N GLY A 37 4.73 1.27 -19.37
CA GLY A 37 3.85 2.41 -19.21
C GLY A 37 3.15 2.55 -17.87
N CYS A 38 3.46 1.69 -16.88
CA CYS A 38 2.92 1.82 -15.53
C CYS A 38 3.58 3.00 -14.80
N GLN A 39 2.79 3.82 -14.12
CA GLN A 39 3.29 5.01 -13.39
C GLN A 39 3.01 4.95 -11.89
N SER A 40 2.25 3.96 -11.43
CA SER A 40 1.83 3.82 -10.03
C SER A 40 2.06 2.42 -9.50
N PHE A 41 2.78 2.36 -8.37
CA PHE A 41 3.25 1.14 -7.74
C PHE A 41 2.84 1.12 -6.27
N THR A 42 1.98 0.17 -5.91
CA THR A 42 1.73 -0.14 -4.51
C THR A 42 2.69 -1.23 -4.02
N VAL A 43 3.60 -0.88 -3.13
CA VAL A 43 4.69 -1.76 -2.70
C VAL A 43 4.40 -2.31 -1.30
N HIS A 44 4.11 -3.60 -1.21
CA HIS A 44 4.12 -4.27 0.08
C HIS A 44 5.57 -4.49 0.52
N ALA A 45 5.97 -3.85 1.61
CA ALA A 45 7.36 -3.80 2.11
C ALA A 45 7.89 -5.13 2.72
N ARG A 46 7.39 -6.29 2.28
CA ARG A 46 7.86 -7.62 2.68
C ARG A 46 8.15 -8.44 1.43
N ILE A 47 9.13 -9.32 1.49
CA ILE A 47 9.30 -10.38 0.47
C ILE A 47 8.16 -11.39 0.55
N ALA A 48 7.91 -12.13 -0.53
CA ALA A 48 7.09 -13.34 -0.50
C ALA A 48 7.98 -14.57 -0.35
N ILE A 49 7.68 -15.45 0.61
CA ILE A 49 8.29 -16.78 0.69
C ILE A 49 7.30 -17.76 0.06
N LEU A 50 7.64 -18.30 -1.10
CA LEU A 50 6.72 -19.06 -1.95
C LEU A 50 6.51 -20.50 -1.47
N GLU A 51 7.42 -21.03 -0.66
CA GLU A 51 7.36 -22.39 -0.14
C GLU A 51 7.52 -22.40 1.39
N GLY A 52 6.79 -23.28 2.07
CA GLY A 52 6.92 -23.50 3.51
C GLY A 52 6.15 -22.52 4.41
N LEU A 53 5.60 -21.41 3.88
CA LEU A 53 4.74 -20.49 4.61
C LEU A 53 3.34 -20.40 4.01
N SER A 54 2.31 -20.41 4.85
CA SER A 54 0.94 -20.08 4.46
C SER A 54 0.79 -18.61 4.03
N PRO A 55 -0.29 -18.23 3.32
CA PRO A 55 -0.56 -16.83 2.99
C PRO A 55 -0.68 -15.92 4.21
N LYS A 56 -1.14 -16.45 5.36
CA LYS A 56 -1.21 -15.69 6.61
C LYS A 56 0.20 -15.43 7.14
N GLU A 57 1.01 -16.46 7.27
CA GLU A 57 2.40 -16.37 7.73
C GLU A 57 3.24 -15.47 6.84
N ASN A 58 3.04 -15.50 5.53
CA ASN A 58 3.69 -14.60 4.58
C ASN A 58 3.40 -13.11 4.84
N ARG A 59 2.34 -12.78 5.57
CA ARG A 59 2.00 -11.40 5.96
C ARG A 59 2.52 -11.02 7.35
N ASP A 60 3.09 -11.96 8.10
CA ASP A 60 3.49 -11.77 9.50
C ASP A 60 4.97 -12.07 9.74
N ILE A 61 5.51 -13.13 9.13
CA ILE A 61 6.85 -13.66 9.42
C ILE A 61 7.97 -12.86 8.75
N PRO A 62 8.00 -12.63 7.41
CA PRO A 62 9.06 -11.84 6.83
C PRO A 62 9.07 -10.43 7.42
N PRO A 63 10.23 -9.85 7.77
CA PRO A 63 10.28 -8.50 8.33
C PRO A 63 9.83 -7.46 7.29
N LEU A 64 9.25 -6.37 7.78
CA LEU A 64 8.98 -5.19 6.96
C LEU A 64 10.28 -4.43 6.72
N ARG A 65 10.53 -4.03 5.47
CA ARG A 65 11.68 -3.25 5.04
C ARG A 65 11.20 -1.96 4.36
N TYR A 66 10.73 -0.99 5.15
CA TYR A 66 10.22 0.30 4.63
C TYR A 66 11.32 1.16 4.03
N ASP A 67 12.54 1.04 4.54
CA ASP A 67 13.77 1.64 4.04
C ASP A 67 14.03 1.30 2.56
N VAL A 68 13.80 0.03 2.18
CA VAL A 68 13.92 -0.42 0.78
C VAL A 68 12.91 0.29 -0.12
N VAL A 69 11.68 0.49 0.34
CA VAL A 69 10.64 1.20 -0.44
C VAL A 69 10.97 2.70 -0.51
N ALA A 70 11.53 3.28 0.55
CA ALA A 70 11.95 4.68 0.56
C ALA A 70 13.12 4.94 -0.41
N GLN A 71 14.08 4.00 -0.48
CA GLN A 71 15.14 4.05 -1.49
C GLN A 71 14.56 3.97 -2.91
N LEU A 72 13.58 3.07 -3.12
CA LEU A 72 12.89 2.98 -4.40
C LEU A 72 12.21 4.30 -4.81
N LYS A 73 11.53 4.99 -3.89
CA LYS A 73 10.94 6.31 -4.16
C LYS A 73 12.01 7.37 -4.48
N THR A 74 13.19 7.26 -3.87
CA THR A 74 14.31 8.18 -4.14
C THR A 74 14.89 7.96 -5.53
N ASP A 75 15.01 6.71 -5.95
CA ASP A 75 15.62 6.34 -7.24
C ASP A 75 14.65 6.51 -8.42
N PHE A 76 13.34 6.47 -8.17
CA PHE A 76 12.27 6.67 -9.16
C PHE A 76 11.32 7.81 -8.73
N PRO A 77 11.81 9.07 -8.66
CA PRO A 77 11.03 10.18 -8.12
C PRO A 77 9.78 10.51 -8.95
N GLU A 78 9.77 10.19 -10.24
CA GLU A 78 8.65 10.40 -11.16
C GLU A 78 7.50 9.40 -10.98
N LEU A 79 7.73 8.27 -10.31
CA LEU A 79 6.70 7.26 -10.07
C LEU A 79 5.89 7.59 -8.82
N GLU A 80 4.60 7.26 -8.86
CA GLU A 80 3.76 7.21 -7.66
C GLU A 80 4.06 5.91 -6.90
N ILE A 81 4.61 6.04 -5.70
CA ILE A 81 4.94 4.92 -4.81
C ILE A 81 4.02 4.96 -3.59
N VAL A 82 3.12 3.98 -3.51
CA VAL A 82 2.18 3.79 -2.41
C VAL A 82 2.71 2.71 -1.47
N LEU A 83 3.04 3.07 -0.22
CA LEU A 83 3.54 2.13 0.77
C LEU A 83 2.43 1.21 1.29
N ASN A 84 2.74 -0.08 1.44
CA ASN A 84 1.84 -1.05 2.04
C ASN A 84 2.54 -2.01 3.02
N GLY A 85 1.77 -2.44 4.03
CA GLY A 85 2.10 -3.53 4.95
C GLY A 85 2.38 -3.04 6.36
N GLY A 86 1.69 -3.58 7.36
CA GLY A 86 2.01 -3.32 8.77
C GLY A 86 1.53 -2.00 9.37
N ILE A 87 0.94 -1.10 8.57
CA ILE A 87 0.37 0.18 9.01
C ILE A 87 -0.95 -0.07 9.75
N LYS A 88 -1.07 0.44 10.98
CA LYS A 88 -2.19 0.19 11.90
C LYS A 88 -2.88 1.46 12.42
N THR A 89 -2.26 2.63 12.30
CA THR A 89 -2.84 3.87 12.85
C THR A 89 -2.76 5.01 11.83
N LEU A 90 -3.58 6.05 12.02
CA LEU A 90 -3.55 7.23 11.16
C LEU A 90 -2.31 8.09 11.40
N GLU A 91 -1.73 8.04 12.61
CA GLU A 91 -0.45 8.68 12.92
C GLU A 91 0.66 8.05 12.07
N GLN A 92 0.72 6.71 11.99
CA GLN A 92 1.66 6.02 11.10
C GLN A 92 1.42 6.36 9.63
N CYS A 93 0.15 6.56 9.22
CA CYS A 93 -0.16 7.02 7.87
C CYS A 93 0.47 8.39 7.61
N SER A 94 0.23 9.35 8.50
CA SER A 94 0.78 10.71 8.40
C SER A 94 2.31 10.73 8.38
N GLU A 95 2.96 9.89 9.19
CA GLU A 95 4.42 9.73 9.19
C GLU A 95 4.93 9.21 7.83
N HIS A 96 4.32 8.14 7.30
CA HIS A 96 4.72 7.57 6.02
C HIS A 96 4.43 8.50 4.83
N LEU A 97 3.35 9.30 4.90
CA LEU A 97 3.00 10.29 3.88
C LEU A 97 4.01 11.47 3.81
N GLN A 98 4.95 11.59 4.75
CA GLN A 98 6.08 12.52 4.60
C GLN A 98 7.10 12.04 3.56
N THR A 99 7.10 10.75 3.21
CA THR A 99 8.08 10.12 2.30
C THR A 99 7.42 9.58 1.04
N PHE A 100 6.26 8.94 1.17
CA PHE A 100 5.57 8.23 0.09
C PHE A 100 4.39 9.02 -0.44
N ASP A 101 4.04 8.81 -1.72
CA ASP A 101 2.91 9.49 -2.35
C ASP A 101 1.55 8.99 -1.83
N GLY A 102 1.54 7.80 -1.21
CA GLY A 102 0.35 7.25 -0.59
C GLY A 102 0.65 6.12 0.39
N VAL A 103 -0.38 5.73 1.15
CA VAL A 103 -0.37 4.55 2.01
C VAL A 103 -1.59 3.68 1.72
N MET A 104 -1.42 2.36 1.78
CA MET A 104 -2.51 1.40 1.65
C MET A 104 -2.67 0.60 2.93
N LEU A 105 -3.87 0.65 3.52
CA LEU A 105 -4.28 -0.17 4.65
C LEU A 105 -5.05 -1.39 4.14
N GLY A 106 -4.78 -2.55 4.74
CA GLY A 106 -5.48 -3.80 4.45
C GLY A 106 -6.16 -4.34 5.69
N ARG A 107 -5.43 -5.17 6.45
CA ARG A 107 -5.97 -5.86 7.63
C ARG A 107 -6.54 -4.91 8.69
N GLU A 108 -5.92 -3.76 8.90
CA GLU A 108 -6.42 -2.82 9.90
C GLU A 108 -7.79 -2.27 9.53
N ALA A 109 -7.99 -1.87 8.28
CA ALA A 109 -9.30 -1.44 7.78
C ALA A 109 -10.38 -2.53 7.91
N TYR A 110 -9.99 -3.81 7.85
CA TYR A 110 -10.91 -4.92 8.07
C TYR A 110 -11.20 -5.21 9.55
N HIS A 111 -10.17 -5.18 10.41
CA HIS A 111 -10.32 -5.49 11.83
C HIS A 111 -10.90 -4.33 12.64
N ASN A 112 -10.65 -3.11 12.21
CA ASN A 112 -11.08 -1.88 12.85
C ASN A 112 -11.58 -0.88 11.78
N PRO A 113 -12.69 -1.18 11.08
CA PRO A 113 -13.18 -0.35 9.98
C PRO A 113 -13.50 1.08 10.41
N TYR A 114 -13.84 1.30 11.68
CA TYR A 114 -14.12 2.64 12.19
C TYR A 114 -12.89 3.57 12.21
N LEU A 115 -11.67 3.04 12.11
CA LEU A 115 -10.47 3.86 11.86
C LEU A 115 -10.66 4.74 10.62
N LEU A 116 -11.34 4.24 9.59
CA LEU A 116 -11.57 4.96 8.35
C LEU A 116 -12.51 6.17 8.51
N ALA A 117 -13.35 6.20 9.54
CA ALA A 117 -14.25 7.33 9.80
C ALA A 117 -13.50 8.64 10.09
N HIS A 118 -12.22 8.54 10.49
CA HIS A 118 -11.36 9.67 10.82
C HIS A 118 -10.44 10.11 9.66
N VAL A 119 -10.35 9.33 8.58
CA VAL A 119 -9.41 9.57 7.46
C VAL A 119 -9.67 10.92 6.79
N ASP A 120 -10.93 11.23 6.48
CA ASP A 120 -11.29 12.45 5.75
C ASP A 120 -10.84 13.71 6.48
N GLN A 121 -11.02 13.76 7.81
CA GLN A 121 -10.58 14.90 8.61
C GLN A 121 -9.06 14.92 8.77
N GLN A 122 -8.47 13.78 9.17
CA GLN A 122 -7.07 13.76 9.59
C GLN A 122 -6.07 13.80 8.43
N LEU A 123 -6.42 13.23 7.27
CA LEU A 123 -5.51 13.10 6.13
C LEU A 123 -5.93 13.96 4.92
N PHE A 124 -7.21 14.30 4.78
CA PHE A 124 -7.73 15.03 3.62
C PHE A 124 -8.28 16.43 3.94
N GLY A 125 -8.20 16.87 5.20
CA GLY A 125 -8.60 18.22 5.62
C GLY A 125 -10.10 18.49 5.52
N SER A 126 -10.94 17.45 5.47
CA SER A 126 -12.39 17.59 5.49
C SER A 126 -12.87 18.21 6.80
N THR A 127 -13.86 19.08 6.72
CA THR A 127 -14.56 19.65 7.89
C THR A 127 -15.88 18.94 8.20
N ALA A 128 -16.26 17.94 7.40
CA ALA A 128 -17.45 17.15 7.65
C ALA A 128 -17.33 16.43 9.01
N PRO A 129 -18.41 16.33 9.79
CA PRO A 129 -18.37 15.64 11.07
C PRO A 129 -18.04 14.15 10.87
N VAL A 130 -17.25 13.58 11.79
CA VAL A 130 -16.98 12.14 11.80
C VAL A 130 -18.29 11.39 12.04
N ILE A 131 -18.64 10.48 11.13
CA ILE A 131 -19.81 9.62 11.26
C ILE A 131 -19.68 8.73 12.50
N SER A 132 -20.74 8.65 13.32
CA SER A 132 -20.72 7.76 14.48
C SER A 132 -20.83 6.28 14.05
N ARG A 133 -20.41 5.35 14.91
CA ARG A 133 -20.59 3.91 14.65
C ARG A 133 -22.07 3.56 14.43
N TYR A 134 -22.96 4.22 15.17
CA TYR A 134 -24.40 4.02 15.05
C TYR A 134 -24.91 4.47 13.68
N ASP A 135 -24.55 5.69 13.25
CA ASP A 135 -24.99 6.24 11.97
C ASP A 135 -24.43 5.43 10.79
N ALA A 136 -23.20 4.93 10.91
CA ALA A 136 -22.60 4.05 9.91
C ALA A 136 -23.38 2.73 9.78
N LEU A 137 -23.78 2.11 10.90
CA LEU A 137 -24.58 0.90 10.90
C LEU A 137 -26.00 1.14 10.35
N GLU A 138 -26.67 2.23 10.75
CA GLU A 138 -27.98 2.58 10.21
C GLU A 138 -27.92 2.79 8.69
N SER A 139 -26.86 3.40 8.18
CA SER A 139 -26.64 3.61 6.74
C SER A 139 -26.42 2.32 5.96
N MET A 140 -25.98 1.24 6.62
CA MET A 140 -25.82 -0.08 5.99
C MET A 140 -27.12 -0.88 5.92
N ARG A 141 -28.17 -0.53 6.69
CA ARG A 141 -29.43 -1.29 6.71
C ARG A 141 -30.15 -1.43 5.35
N PRO A 142 -30.09 -0.45 4.43
CA PRO A 142 -30.71 -0.59 3.10
C PRO A 142 -29.98 -1.54 2.14
N TYR A 143 -28.78 -1.99 2.50
CA TYR A 143 -27.91 -2.86 1.68
C TYR A 143 -28.03 -4.32 2.11
#